data_AF-A0A5C5ZLI9-F1
#
_entry.id   AF-A0A5C5ZLI9-F1
#
_cell.length_a   1.000
_cell.length_b   1.000
_cell.length_c   1.000
_cell.angle_alpha   90.00
_cell.angle_beta   90.00
_cell.angle_gamma   90.00
#
_symmetry.space_group_name_H-M   'P 1'
#
loop_
_entity.id
_entity.type
_entity.pdbx_description
1 polymer ?
#
loop_
_entity_poly.entity_id
_entity_poly.type
_entity_poly.pdbx_seq_one_letter_code
_entity_poly.pdbx_strand_id
1 'polypeptide(L)'
;MARKRRSFSPSFKAKVALEAIKGVKTIAEMAQKHKLHATQINLWKKQLLDGAEDVFLDGKIKPDAKHSDEPESAELYEQIGRLKVQLEWLKKKVAQDGD
;
A
#
# COMPACT_ATOMS: atom_id res chain seq x y z
N MET A 1 -14.14 -5.87 -13.91
CA MET A 1 -13.08 -5.04 -14.53
C MET A 1 -12.05 -4.70 -13.46
N ALA A 2 -10.77 -5.00 -13.68
CA ALA A 2 -9.72 -4.67 -12.72
C ALA A 2 -9.58 -3.15 -12.60
N ARG A 3 -9.86 -2.60 -11.41
CA ARG A 3 -9.69 -1.16 -11.14
C ARG A 3 -8.21 -0.84 -11.27
N LYS A 4 -7.84 -0.02 -12.26
CA LYS A 4 -6.46 0.41 -12.50
C LYS A 4 -5.90 0.99 -11.20
N ARG A 5 -4.87 0.35 -10.64
CA ARG A 5 -4.24 0.80 -9.39
C ARG A 5 -3.70 2.22 -9.59
N ARG A 6 -3.95 3.07 -8.61
CA ARG A 6 -3.46 4.46 -8.61
C ARG A 6 -1.97 4.42 -8.28
N SER A 7 -1.12 4.64 -9.27
CA SER A 7 0.31 4.79 -9.06
C SER A 7 0.61 6.22 -8.59
N PHE A 8 1.63 6.35 -7.73
CA PHE A 8 2.12 7.63 -7.23
C PHE A 8 3.57 7.81 -7.65
N SER A 9 3.96 9.03 -8.03
CA SER A 9 5.34 9.34 -8.40
C SER A 9 6.27 9.19 -7.19
N PRO A 10 7.54 8.82 -7.39
CA PRO A 10 8.53 8.76 -6.30
C PRO A 10 8.65 10.09 -5.53
N SER A 11 8.61 11.22 -6.24
CA SER A 11 8.64 12.56 -5.65
C SER A 11 7.44 12.84 -4.73
N PHE A 12 6.26 12.34 -5.09
CA PHE A 12 5.06 12.49 -4.27
C PHE A 12 5.14 11.66 -3.00
N LYS A 13 5.57 10.39 -3.11
CA LYS A 13 5.78 9.51 -1.95
C LYS A 13 6.77 10.12 -0.96
N ALA A 14 7.92 10.60 -1.45
CA ALA A 14 8.94 11.24 -0.63
C ALA A 14 8.40 12.51 0.08
N LYS A 15 7.62 13.34 -0.62
CA LYS A 15 7.00 14.54 -0.02
C LYS A 15 6.03 14.19 1.11
N VAL A 16 5.17 13.19 0.91
CA VAL A 16 4.20 12.74 1.92
C VAL A 16 4.92 12.11 3.12
N ALA A 17 5.93 11.28 2.87
CA ALA A 17 6.76 10.69 3.92
C ALA A 17 7.47 11.76 4.76
N LEU A 18 8.05 12.79 4.13
CA LEU A 18 8.65 13.93 4.83
C LEU A 18 7.63 14.73 5.67
N GLU A 19 6.43 15.00 5.14
CA GLU A 19 5.36 15.68 5.91
C GLU A 19 4.98 14.84 7.14
N ALA A 20 4.98 13.51 7.02
CA ALA A 20 4.70 12.57 8.11
C ALA A 20 5.82 12.39 9.13
N ILE A 21 7.08 12.59 8.74
CA ILE A 21 8.23 12.62 9.66
C ILE A 21 8.23 13.93 10.43
N LYS A 22 7.99 15.06 9.76
CA LYS A 22 7.96 16.39 10.38
C LYS A 22 6.88 16.54 11.45
N GLY A 23 5.81 15.75 11.38
CA GLY A 23 4.77 15.72 12.42
C GLY A 23 3.90 16.98 12.51
N VAL A 24 3.99 17.90 11.54
CA VAL A 24 3.20 19.14 11.50
C VAL A 24 1.70 18.86 11.34
N LYS A 25 1.35 17.75 10.68
CA LYS A 25 -0.01 17.26 10.54
C LYS A 25 -0.09 15.83 11.01
N THR A 26 -1.23 15.48 11.57
CA THR A 26 -1.52 14.10 11.95
C THR A 26 -1.66 13.23 10.70
N ILE A 27 -1.45 11.92 10.87
CA ILE A 27 -1.62 10.95 9.78
C ILE A 27 -3.06 10.97 9.24
N ALA A 28 -4.05 11.22 10.11
CA ALA A 28 -5.45 11.33 9.72
C ALA A 28 -5.71 12.53 8.81
N GLU A 29 -5.15 13.71 9.13
CA GLU A 29 -5.29 14.90 8.29
C GLU A 29 -4.57 14.75 6.95
N MET A 30 -3.39 14.13 6.93
CA MET A 30 -2.68 13.83 5.69
C MET A 30 -3.43 12.81 4.83
N ALA A 31 -4.02 11.79 5.45
CA ALA A 31 -4.86 10.79 4.78
C ALA A 31 -6.04 11.44 4.06
N GLN A 32 -6.73 12.38 4.74
CA GLN A 32 -7.82 13.15 4.14
C GLN A 32 -7.33 14.08 3.03
N LYS A 33 -6.29 14.89 3.30
CA LYS A 33 -5.74 15.88 2.36
C LYS A 33 -5.24 15.25 1.06
N HIS A 34 -4.53 14.14 1.15
CA HIS A 34 -3.93 13.47 -0.01
C HIS A 34 -4.81 12.35 -0.59
N LYS A 35 -5.96 12.07 0.05
CA LYS A 35 -6.85 10.93 -0.26
C LYS A 35 -6.05 9.61 -0.27
N LEU A 36 -5.28 9.40 0.79
CA LEU A 36 -4.42 8.24 1.03
C LEU A 36 -4.92 7.49 2.26
N HIS A 37 -4.63 6.19 2.33
CA HIS A 37 -4.86 5.43 3.55
C HIS A 37 -3.72 5.67 4.55
N ALA A 38 -4.01 5.70 5.85
CA ALA A 38 -3.01 5.89 6.90
C ALA A 38 -1.85 4.88 6.80
N THR A 39 -2.16 3.63 6.46
CA THR A 39 -1.16 2.57 6.23
C THR A 39 -0.16 2.95 5.13
N GLN A 40 -0.59 3.57 4.02
CA GLN A 40 0.31 3.97 2.93
C GLN A 40 1.25 5.09 3.37
N ILE A 41 0.74 6.03 4.17
CA ILE A 41 1.56 7.13 4.72
C ILE A 41 2.61 6.58 5.67
N ASN A 42 2.22 5.66 6.57
CA ASN A 42 3.15 5.01 7.50
C ASN A 42 4.20 4.17 6.77
N LEU A 43 3.80 3.46 5.71
CA LEU A 43 4.69 2.67 4.89
C LEU A 43 5.75 3.56 4.23
N TRP A 44 5.35 4.64 3.54
CA TRP A 44 6.32 5.55 2.91
C TRP A 44 7.18 6.28 3.92
N LYS A 45 6.63 6.62 5.09
CA LYS A 45 7.42 7.16 6.22
C LYS A 45 8.53 6.19 6.63
N LYS A 46 8.20 4.90 6.79
CA LYS A 46 9.18 3.87 7.12
C LYS A 46 10.21 3.70 6.00
N GLN A 47 9.77 3.57 4.75
CA GLN A 47 10.68 3.44 3.60
C GLN A 47 11.68 4.59 3.51
N LEU A 48 11.24 5.82 3.78
CA LEU A 48 12.12 6.97 3.73
C LEU A 48 13.13 6.98 4.89
N LEU A 49 12.73 6.51 6.09
CA LEU A 49 13.64 6.39 7.22
C LEU A 49 14.68 5.28 6.98
N ASP A 50 14.24 4.12 6.51
CA ASP A 50 15.12 2.97 6.24
C ASP A 50 16.12 3.29 5.11
N GLY A 51 15.70 4.02 4.08
CA GLY A 51 16.57 4.46 2.98
C GLY A 51 17.29 5.80 3.20
N ALA A 52 17.13 6.45 4.35
CA ALA A 52 17.75 7.75 4.60
C ALA A 52 19.28 7.64 4.75
N GLU A 53 19.75 6.56 5.36
CA GLU A 53 21.19 6.30 5.57
C GLU A 53 21.92 6.14 4.23
N ASP A 54 21.29 5.48 3.26
CA ASP A 54 21.83 5.26 1.91
C ASP A 54 22.16 6.56 1.18
N VAL A 55 21.46 7.66 1.48
CA VAL A 55 21.71 8.98 0.87
C VAL A 55 23.08 9.54 1.26
N PHE A 56 23.61 9.13 2.41
CA PHE A 56 24.91 9.57 2.92
C PHE A 56 26.05 8.60 2.60
N LEU A 57 25.76 7.44 2.01
CA LEU A 57 26.77 6.53 1.50
C LEU A 57 27.29 7.04 0.15
N ASP A 58 28.61 7.25 0.05
CA ASP A 58 29.24 7.86 -1.12
C ASP A 58 29.10 6.97 -2.38
N GLY A 59 28.11 7.30 -3.22
CA GLY A 59 28.04 7.09 -4.67
C GLY A 59 28.08 5.68 -5.27
N LYS A 60 28.36 4.61 -4.51
CA LYS A 60 28.66 3.28 -5.09
C LYS A 60 27.61 2.20 -4.91
N ILE A 61 26.55 2.47 -4.17
CA ILE A 61 25.43 1.53 -4.05
C ILE A 61 24.26 2.15 -4.77
N LYS A 62 23.98 1.69 -5.99
CA LYS A 62 22.61 1.77 -6.50
C LYS A 62 21.85 0.76 -5.65
N PRO A 63 21.01 1.16 -4.67
CA PRO A 63 20.16 0.19 -4.03
C PRO A 63 19.31 -0.40 -5.16
N ASP A 64 19.42 -1.71 -5.34
CA ASP A 64 18.56 -2.44 -6.24
C ASP A 64 17.13 -1.93 -6.04
N ALA A 65 16.42 -1.64 -7.13
CA ALA A 65 15.05 -1.14 -7.12
C ALA A 65 14.03 -2.19 -6.58
N LYS A 66 14.39 -2.89 -5.51
CA LYS A 66 13.67 -3.98 -4.83
C LYS A 66 12.74 -3.48 -3.72
N HIS A 67 12.74 -2.18 -3.42
CA HIS A 67 11.70 -1.57 -2.58
C HIS A 67 10.56 -0.99 -3.43
N SER A 68 10.25 -1.61 -4.58
CA SER A 68 8.90 -1.51 -5.12
C SER A 68 7.97 -2.21 -4.13
N ASP A 69 7.35 -1.35 -3.34
CA ASP A 69 6.37 -1.55 -2.28
C ASP A 69 5.12 -2.32 -2.72
N GLU A 70 5.30 -3.51 -3.28
CA GLU A 70 4.25 -4.52 -3.43
C GLU A 70 4.76 -5.90 -2.96
N PRO A 71 5.11 -6.06 -1.68
CA PRO A 71 4.74 -7.32 -1.01
C PRO A 71 3.20 -7.32 -0.84
N GLU A 72 2.58 -8.49 -0.82
CA GLU A 72 1.14 -8.74 -0.60
C GLU A 72 0.16 -8.59 -1.79
N SER A 73 0.54 -8.02 -2.94
CA SER A 73 -0.40 -7.93 -4.07
C SER A 73 -0.96 -9.28 -4.49
N ALA A 74 -0.06 -10.25 -4.71
CA ALA A 74 -0.42 -11.59 -5.15
C ALA A 74 -1.21 -12.34 -4.08
N GLU A 75 -0.78 -12.25 -2.82
CA GLU A 75 -1.42 -12.90 -1.68
C GLU A 75 -2.83 -12.35 -1.42
N LEU A 76 -3.00 -11.02 -1.49
CA LEU A 76 -4.31 -10.38 -1.40
C LEU A 76 -5.23 -10.77 -2.57
N TYR A 77 -4.69 -10.89 -3.80
CA TYR A 77 -5.48 -11.37 -4.95
C TYR A 77 -5.91 -12.83 -4.78
N GLU A 78 -5.06 -13.68 -4.22
CA GLU A 78 -5.41 -15.06 -3.90
C GLU A 78 -6.52 -15.13 -2.84
N GLN A 79 -6.38 -14.35 -1.76
CA GLN A 79 -7.39 -14.27 -0.69
C GLN A 79 -8.75 -13.79 -1.22
N ILE A 80 -8.77 -12.77 -2.09
CA ILE A 80 -9.99 -12.28 -2.73
C ILE A 80 -10.63 -13.38 -3.60
N GLY A 81 -9.81 -14.12 -4.37
CA GLY A 81 -10.30 -15.25 -5.18
C GLY A 81 -10.97 -16.33 -4.33
N ARG A 82 -10.31 -16.70 -3.23
CA ARG A 82 -10.80 -17.68 -2.25
C ARG A 82 -12.13 -17.25 -1.62
N LEU A 83 -12.22 -16.01 -1.17
CA LEU A 83 -13.43 -15.46 -0.57
C LEU A 83 -14.60 -15.42 -1.56
N LYS A 84 -14.33 -15.11 -2.84
CA LYS A 84 -15.37 -15.10 -3.87
C LYS A 84 -15.95 -16.50 -4.12
N VAL A 85 -15.12 -17.53 -4.18
CA VAL A 85 -15.58 -18.92 -4.31
C VAL A 85 -16.41 -19.34 -3.10
N GLN A 86 -15.98 -18.98 -1.88
CA GLN A 86 -16.74 -19.26 -0.66
C GLN A 86 -18.12 -18.58 -0.66
N LEU A 87 -18.20 -17.32 -1.10
CA LEU A 87 -19.47 -16.60 -1.21
C LEU A 87 -20.41 -17.23 -2.24
N GLU A 88 -19.92 -17.61 -3.42
CA GLU A 88 -20.76 -18.26 -4.44
C GLU A 88 -21.24 -19.65 -3.98
N TRP A 89 -20.39 -20.39 -3.26
CA TRP A 89 -20.79 -21.65 -2.64
C TRP A 89 -21.88 -21.45 -1.59
N LEU A 90 -21.73 -20.47 -0.70
CA LEU A 90 -22.73 -20.13 0.32
C LEU A 90 -24.06 -19.70 -0.31
N LYS A 91 -24.03 -18.84 -1.32
CA LYS A 91 -25.25 -18.43 -2.05
C LYS A 91 -25.98 -19.61 -2.68
N LYS A 92 -25.24 -20.52 -3.33
CA LYS A 92 -25.82 -21.73 -3.94
C LYS A 92 -26.48 -22.62 -2.89
N LYS A 93 -25.82 -22.84 -1.74
CA LYS A 93 -26.36 -23.61 -0.62
C LYS A 93 -27.66 -23.00 -0.10
N VAL A 94 -27.66 -21.70 0.18
CA VAL A 94 -28.86 -20.99 0.68
C VAL A 94 -30.03 -21.03 -0.32
N ALA A 95 -29.75 -20.96 -1.62
CA ALA A 95 -30.78 -21.10 -2.65
C ALA A 95 -31.33 -22.54 -2.80
N GLN A 96 -30.59 -23.53 -2.30
CA GLN A 96 -30.94 -24.95 -2.39
C GLN A 96 -31.69 -25.44 -1.13
N ASP A 97 -31.46 -24.80 0.01
CA ASP A 97 -32.11 -25.07 1.30
C ASP A 97 -33.34 -24.17 1.55
N GLY A 98 -33.71 -23.33 0.58
CA GLY A 98 -34.80 -22.34 0.66
C GLY A 98 -36.06 -22.66 -0.15
N ASP A 99 -36.20 -23.90 -0.64
CA ASP A 99 -37.41 -24.48 -1.25
C ASP A 99 -37.96 -25.60 -0.34
#